data_AF-A0A814UXH4-F1
#
_entry.id   AF-A0A814UXH4-F1
#
_cell.length_a   1.000
_cell.length_b   1.000
_cell.length_c   1.000
_cell.angle_alpha   90.00
_cell.angle_beta   90.00
_cell.angle_gamma   90.00
#
_symmetry.space_group_name_H-M   'P 1'
#
loop_
_entity.id
_entity.type
_entity.pdbx_description
1 polymer ?
#
loop_
_entity_poly.entity_id
_entity_poly.type
_entity_poly.pdbx_seq_one_letter_code
_entity_poly.pdbx_strand_id
1 'polypeptide(L)'
;MAAAVSLPPISSKNSNTKTTKYLSPPHSAEIKHIRLQLDPLRLHEPARTKLSTLETQRIMIVFDDLVRKIELVEYLPIIVNNMDLFKNILDQNTVAEIDRHNRLKAAYESGHSLKSISNMLMSQQQTEKAAYHYYIQQSIRNILRDILHKNRFDIIKETLSSNDLLPPQKEVMKILKTLRESAMERFLTTPNEEREKVEELTNLNDRLISNERVIRKLEKELNDAIQERDTEVGK
;
A
#
# COMPACT_ATOMS: atom_id res chain seq x y z
N MET A 1 -17.71 24.00 79.31
CA MET A 1 -17.14 22.73 78.82
C MET A 1 -15.69 22.99 78.47
N ALA A 2 -14.78 22.20 79.06
CA ALA A 2 -13.32 22.35 79.13
C ALA A 2 -12.66 22.69 77.77
N ALA A 3 -11.69 23.63 77.62
CA ALA A 3 -10.36 23.77 78.26
C ALA A 3 -9.49 22.53 78.01
N ALA A 4 -8.23 22.51 77.59
CA ALA A 4 -7.14 23.48 77.42
C ALA A 4 -6.04 22.73 76.58
N VAL A 5 -5.25 23.37 75.71
CA VAL A 5 -3.85 23.84 75.92
C VAL A 5 -2.74 22.75 75.86
N SER A 6 -1.66 23.10 75.13
CA SER A 6 -0.22 22.84 75.40
C SER A 6 0.57 21.75 74.65
N LEU A 7 1.38 22.24 73.71
CA LEU A 7 2.87 22.18 73.56
C LEU A 7 3.70 20.88 73.81
N PRO A 8 4.86 20.75 73.09
CA PRO A 8 5.76 19.58 73.01
C PRO A 8 6.88 19.69 74.08
N PRO A 9 8.14 19.20 73.93
CA PRO A 9 8.79 18.09 73.21
C PRO A 9 9.66 17.22 74.17
N ILE A 10 10.16 16.02 73.80
CA ILE A 10 11.34 15.45 74.50
C ILE A 10 12.33 14.80 73.52
N SER A 11 13.52 15.40 73.52
CA SER A 11 14.79 14.93 72.98
C SER A 11 15.34 13.75 73.79
N SER A 12 15.95 12.77 73.11
CA SER A 12 16.99 11.92 73.67
C SER A 12 17.75 11.28 72.50
N LYS A 13 18.83 11.93 72.05
CA LYS A 13 20.22 11.57 72.36
C LYS A 13 20.58 10.13 71.99
N ASN A 14 21.28 10.03 70.85
CA ASN A 14 22.58 9.37 70.70
C ASN A 14 22.91 8.21 71.66
N SER A 15 23.02 7.00 71.09
CA SER A 15 24.06 6.06 71.51
C SER A 15 24.60 5.33 70.28
N ASN A 16 25.82 5.68 69.91
CA ASN A 16 26.70 4.86 69.09
C ASN A 16 26.78 3.45 69.68
N THR A 17 26.35 2.44 68.91
CA THR A 17 26.92 1.10 69.02
C THR A 17 27.36 0.68 67.62
N LYS A 18 28.68 0.75 67.41
CA LYS A 18 29.36 0.09 66.30
C LYS A 18 29.16 -1.41 66.47
N THR A 19 28.40 -2.03 65.58
CA THR A 19 28.43 -3.47 65.36
C THR A 19 28.71 -3.71 63.89
N THR A 20 29.97 -4.02 63.61
CA THR A 20 30.47 -4.55 62.35
C THR A 20 29.67 -5.78 61.94
N LYS A 21 28.93 -5.71 60.83
CA LYS A 21 28.51 -6.90 60.07
C LYS A 21 28.66 -6.62 58.58
N TYR A 22 29.52 -7.42 57.99
CA TYR A 22 29.84 -7.67 56.59
C TYR A 22 28.92 -7.00 55.55
N LEU A 23 29.58 -6.18 54.73
CA LEU A 23 29.06 -5.51 53.54
C LEU A 23 28.60 -6.56 52.51
N SER A 24 27.28 -6.63 52.28
CA SER A 24 26.73 -7.33 51.12
C SER A 24 26.93 -6.46 49.87
N PRO A 25 27.31 -7.01 48.71
CA PRO A 25 27.42 -6.23 47.47
C PRO A 25 26.04 -5.67 47.06
N PRO A 26 25.98 -4.43 46.56
CA PRO A 26 24.71 -3.78 46.26
C PRO A 26 24.03 -4.45 45.06
N HIS A 27 22.73 -4.66 45.22
CA HIS A 27 21.79 -5.07 44.19
C HIS A 27 22.03 -4.27 42.89
N SER A 28 22.22 -5.03 41.81
CA SER A 28 22.05 -4.67 40.41
C SER A 28 21.64 -3.21 40.14
N ALA A 29 22.60 -2.40 39.72
CA ALA A 29 22.30 -1.18 38.99
C ALA A 29 21.42 -1.55 37.79
N GLU A 30 20.19 -1.06 37.79
CA GLU A 30 19.28 -1.14 36.65
C GLU A 30 19.99 -0.51 35.45
N ILE A 31 20.48 -1.36 34.54
CA ILE A 31 20.85 -0.95 33.20
C ILE A 31 19.55 -0.51 32.55
N LYS A 32 19.30 0.81 32.56
CA LYS A 32 18.27 1.42 31.71
C LYS A 32 18.66 1.11 30.27
N HIS A 33 18.10 0.03 29.74
CA HIS A 33 18.12 -0.23 28.30
C HIS A 33 17.42 0.97 27.65
N ILE A 34 18.20 1.90 27.11
CA ILE A 34 17.72 2.84 26.12
C ILE A 34 17.37 1.96 24.91
N ARG A 35 16.14 1.46 24.90
CA ARG A 35 15.52 0.89 23.71
C ARG A 35 15.40 2.04 22.72
N LEU A 36 16.44 2.25 21.92
CA LEU A 36 16.26 2.79 20.57
C LEU A 36 15.48 1.73 19.79
N GLN A 37 14.18 1.63 20.09
CA GLN A 37 13.21 1.01 19.20
C GLN A 37 13.09 1.96 18.00
N LEU A 38 14.05 1.87 17.08
CA LEU A 38 13.70 2.11 15.70
C LEU A 38 12.66 1.04 15.38
N ASP A 39 11.42 1.47 15.20
CA ASP A 39 10.36 0.61 14.70
C ASP A 39 10.79 0.18 13.28
N PRO A 40 11.15 -1.10 13.07
CA PRO A 40 11.62 -1.56 11.75
C PRO A 40 10.57 -1.32 10.67
N LEU A 41 9.30 -1.21 11.06
CA LEU A 41 8.18 -0.96 10.15
C LEU A 41 8.11 0.51 9.70
N ARG A 42 8.64 1.45 10.48
CA ARG A 42 8.74 2.88 10.09
C ARG A 42 9.86 3.16 9.10
N LEU A 43 10.76 2.20 8.87
CA LEU A 43 11.84 2.30 7.90
C LEU A 43 11.35 2.25 6.43
N HIS A 44 10.12 1.76 6.21
CA HIS A 44 9.61 1.48 4.88
C HIS A 44 8.83 2.62 4.24
N GLU A 45 8.29 3.56 5.02
CA GLU A 45 7.54 4.65 4.43
C GLU A 45 8.48 5.71 3.84
N PRO A 46 8.20 6.23 2.63
CA PRO A 46 8.95 7.34 2.10
C PRO A 46 8.79 8.56 3.01
N ALA A 47 9.88 9.32 3.21
CA ALA A 47 9.85 10.51 4.07
C ALA A 47 8.92 11.60 3.52
N ARG A 48 8.65 11.56 2.22
CA ARG A 48 7.76 12.48 1.52
C ARG A 48 6.43 11.80 1.24
N THR A 49 5.34 12.55 1.42
CA THR A 49 3.98 12.13 1.07
C THR A 49 3.48 12.72 -0.24
N LYS A 50 4.26 13.63 -0.86
CA LYS A 50 3.88 14.35 -2.08
C LYS A 50 5.01 14.34 -3.11
N LEU A 51 4.63 14.21 -4.37
CA LEU A 51 5.54 14.26 -5.52
C LEU A 51 6.02 15.70 -5.75
N SER A 52 7.33 15.93 -5.66
CA SER A 52 7.92 17.27 -5.81
C SER A 52 8.20 17.66 -7.27
N THR A 53 8.38 16.69 -8.16
CA THR A 53 8.77 16.89 -9.56
C THR A 53 7.57 16.81 -10.50
N LEU A 54 7.52 17.70 -11.49
CA LEU A 54 6.42 17.76 -12.46
C LEU A 54 6.37 16.51 -13.35
N GLU A 55 7.53 15.96 -13.71
CA GLU A 55 7.67 14.75 -14.51
C GLU A 55 6.98 13.57 -13.80
N THR A 56 7.22 13.44 -12.50
CA THR A 56 6.69 12.36 -11.69
C THR A 56 5.20 12.50 -11.45
N GLN A 57 4.72 13.74 -11.23
CA GLN A 57 3.28 14.02 -11.19
C GLN A 57 2.60 13.66 -12.51
N ARG A 58 3.21 14.00 -13.66
CA ARG A 58 2.69 13.64 -15.00
C ARG A 58 2.62 12.13 -15.19
N ILE A 59 3.66 11.40 -14.82
CA ILE A 59 3.67 9.93 -14.90
C ILE A 59 2.53 9.35 -14.04
N MET A 60 2.34 9.87 -12.82
CA MET A 60 1.27 9.41 -11.94
C MET A 60 -0.13 9.67 -12.51
N ILE A 61 -0.35 10.85 -13.11
CA ILE A 61 -1.61 11.16 -13.80
C ILE A 61 -1.86 10.15 -14.94
N VAL A 62 -0.82 9.79 -15.71
CA VAL A 62 -0.97 8.77 -16.77
C VAL A 62 -1.34 7.40 -16.19
N PHE A 63 -0.75 7.00 -15.06
CA PHE A 63 -1.14 5.76 -14.36
C PHE A 63 -2.60 5.80 -13.90
N ASP A 64 -3.02 6.88 -13.26
CA ASP A 64 -4.40 7.04 -12.78
C ASP A 64 -5.39 7.03 -13.95
N ASP A 65 -5.06 7.67 -15.07
CA ASP A 65 -5.86 7.64 -16.29
C ASP A 65 -5.91 6.25 -16.92
N LEU A 66 -4.82 5.48 -16.85
CA LEU A 66 -4.78 4.11 -17.36
C LEU A 66 -5.67 3.19 -16.53
N VAL A 67 -5.62 3.30 -15.20
CA VAL A 67 -6.52 2.59 -14.28
C VAL A 67 -7.97 2.91 -14.62
N ARG A 68 -8.35 4.20 -14.71
CA ARG A 68 -9.72 4.62 -15.05
C ARG A 68 -10.17 4.08 -16.41
N LYS A 69 -9.30 4.11 -17.42
CA LYS A 69 -9.62 3.58 -18.76
C LYS A 69 -9.90 2.09 -18.73
N ILE A 70 -9.08 1.30 -18.04
CA ILE A 70 -9.30 -0.14 -17.94
C ILE A 70 -10.56 -0.44 -17.11
N GLU A 71 -10.77 0.24 -15.98
CA GLU A 71 -11.99 0.10 -15.17
C GLU A 71 -13.23 0.39 -16.03
N LEU A 72 -13.19 1.46 -16.83
CA LEU A 72 -14.31 1.82 -17.69
C LEU A 72 -14.57 0.77 -18.77
N VAL A 73 -13.54 0.21 -19.41
CA VAL A 73 -13.71 -0.88 -20.38
C VAL A 73 -14.35 -2.11 -19.73
N GLU A 74 -14.05 -2.40 -18.46
CA GLU A 74 -14.71 -3.46 -17.70
C GLU A 74 -16.17 -3.15 -17.38
N TYR A 75 -16.51 -1.87 -17.18
CA TYR A 75 -17.89 -1.43 -16.94
C TYR A 75 -18.75 -1.43 -18.21
N LEU A 76 -18.17 -1.24 -19.40
CA LEU A 76 -18.92 -1.12 -20.65
C LEU A 76 -19.95 -2.23 -20.90
N PRO A 77 -19.65 -3.54 -20.74
CA PRO A 77 -20.64 -4.59 -20.93
C PRO A 77 -21.82 -4.48 -19.95
N ILE A 78 -21.56 -4.09 -18.70
CA ILE A 78 -22.59 -3.92 -17.66
C ILE A 78 -23.47 -2.71 -17.98
N ILE A 79 -22.85 -1.62 -18.43
CA ILE A 79 -23.55 -0.41 -18.87
C ILE A 79 -24.49 -0.74 -20.04
N VAL A 80 -23.99 -1.46 -21.05
CA VAL A 80 -24.77 -1.89 -22.21
C VAL A 80 -25.97 -2.77 -21.80
N ASN A 81 -25.79 -3.65 -20.82
CA ASN A 81 -26.85 -4.53 -20.34
C ASN A 81 -27.89 -3.81 -19.45
N ASN A 82 -27.56 -2.64 -18.90
CA ASN A 82 -28.40 -1.89 -17.96
C ASN A 82 -28.55 -0.42 -18.38
N MET A 83 -28.75 -0.16 -19.68
CA MET A 83 -28.76 1.21 -20.23
C MET A 83 -29.79 2.14 -19.58
N ASP A 84 -30.89 1.61 -19.04
CA ASP A 84 -31.92 2.40 -18.36
C ASP A 84 -31.38 3.14 -17.13
N LEU A 85 -30.44 2.53 -16.39
CA LEU A 85 -29.79 3.14 -15.22
C LEU A 85 -28.87 4.30 -15.62
N PHE A 86 -28.30 4.23 -16.82
CA PHE A 86 -27.28 5.18 -17.29
C PHE A 86 -27.85 6.25 -18.22
N LYS A 87 -29.14 6.21 -18.57
CA LYS A 87 -29.78 7.14 -19.51
C LYS A 87 -29.70 8.61 -19.07
N ASN A 88 -29.67 8.87 -17.77
CA ASN A 88 -29.54 10.22 -17.21
C ASN A 88 -28.08 10.68 -17.09
N ILE A 89 -27.13 9.74 -17.15
CA ILE A 89 -25.69 10.00 -16.98
C ILE A 89 -25.01 10.15 -18.35
N LEU A 90 -25.42 9.31 -19.30
CA LEU A 90 -24.93 9.30 -20.67
C LEU A 90 -25.79 10.22 -21.53
N ASP A 91 -25.16 11.07 -22.34
CA ASP A 91 -25.89 11.85 -23.33
C ASP A 91 -26.19 11.02 -24.58
N GLN A 92 -27.09 11.54 -25.40
CA GLN A 92 -27.51 10.91 -26.66
C GLN A 92 -26.31 10.58 -27.57
N ASN A 93 -25.26 11.40 -27.54
CA ASN A 93 -24.03 11.16 -28.28
C ASN A 93 -23.25 9.95 -27.76
N THR A 94 -23.04 9.81 -26.44
CA THR A 94 -22.39 8.60 -25.89
C THR A 94 -23.22 7.36 -26.21
N VAL A 95 -24.55 7.44 -26.04
CA VAL A 95 -25.47 6.31 -26.30
C VAL A 95 -25.38 5.88 -27.77
N ALA A 96 -25.41 6.83 -28.70
CA ALA A 96 -25.28 6.55 -30.12
C ALA A 96 -23.92 5.92 -30.49
N GLU A 97 -22.82 6.33 -29.85
CA GLU A 97 -21.51 5.71 -30.06
C GLU A 97 -21.44 4.28 -29.52
N ILE A 98 -22.10 3.99 -28.38
CA ILE A 98 -22.23 2.65 -27.83
C ILE A 98 -23.05 1.75 -28.78
N ASP A 99 -24.17 2.24 -29.29
CA ASP A 99 -24.98 1.51 -30.26
C ASP A 99 -24.21 1.24 -31.55
N ARG A 100 -23.46 2.23 -32.04
CA ARG A 100 -22.57 2.07 -33.20
C ARG A 100 -21.51 1.01 -32.95
N HIS A 101 -20.90 1.00 -31.77
CA HIS A 101 -19.93 -0.03 -31.38
C HIS A 101 -20.56 -1.43 -31.38
N ASN A 102 -21.75 -1.59 -30.78
CA ASN A 102 -22.44 -2.88 -30.74
C ASN A 102 -22.84 -3.40 -32.13
N ARG A 103 -23.31 -2.51 -33.02
CA ARG A 103 -23.59 -2.86 -34.42
C ARG A 103 -22.34 -3.34 -35.14
N LEU A 104 -21.21 -2.65 -34.93
CA LEU A 104 -19.94 -3.01 -35.54
C LEU A 104 -19.39 -4.35 -35.01
N LYS A 105 -19.54 -4.62 -33.71
CA LYS A 105 -19.19 -5.89 -33.10
C LYS A 105 -20.05 -7.03 -33.64
N ALA A 106 -21.37 -6.87 -33.65
CA ALA A 106 -22.30 -7.88 -34.14
C ALA A 106 -22.05 -8.22 -35.61
N ALA A 107 -21.79 -7.20 -36.43
CA ALA A 107 -21.41 -7.36 -37.83
C ALA A 107 -20.12 -8.17 -38.04
N TYR A 108 -19.11 -7.91 -37.21
CA TYR A 108 -17.86 -8.65 -37.25
C TYR A 108 -18.06 -10.11 -36.84
N GLU A 109 -18.87 -10.36 -35.81
CA GLU A 109 -19.19 -11.71 -35.33
C GLU A 109 -20.05 -12.51 -36.32
N SER A 110 -20.96 -11.84 -37.05
CA SER A 110 -21.81 -12.46 -38.07
C SER A 110 -21.16 -12.58 -39.45
N GLY A 111 -19.94 -12.06 -39.63
CA GLY A 111 -19.20 -12.13 -40.90
C GLY A 111 -19.77 -11.25 -42.01
N HIS A 112 -20.56 -10.22 -41.67
CA HIS A 112 -21.06 -9.26 -42.66
C HIS A 112 -19.91 -8.39 -43.21
N SER A 113 -20.07 -7.91 -44.45
CA SER A 113 -19.05 -7.02 -45.02
C SER A 113 -19.11 -5.63 -44.40
N LEU A 114 -17.96 -5.04 -44.12
CA LEU A 114 -17.92 -3.71 -43.50
C LEU A 114 -18.61 -2.64 -44.38
N LYS A 115 -18.54 -2.82 -45.71
CA LYS A 115 -19.20 -1.95 -46.70
C LYS A 115 -20.73 -1.97 -46.61
N SER A 116 -21.34 -3.07 -46.13
CA SER A 116 -22.79 -3.17 -46.03
C SER A 116 -23.34 -2.53 -44.75
N ILE A 117 -22.50 -2.26 -43.75
CA ILE A 117 -22.90 -1.72 -42.44
C ILE A 117 -22.49 -0.27 -42.26
N SER A 118 -21.40 0.13 -42.93
CA SER A 118 -20.87 1.48 -42.86
C SER A 118 -20.41 1.90 -44.24
N ASN A 119 -20.76 3.12 -44.67
CA ASN A 119 -20.18 3.77 -45.86
C ASN A 119 -18.69 4.12 -45.66
N MET A 120 -17.97 3.36 -44.83
CA MET A 120 -16.59 3.58 -44.47
C MET A 120 -15.66 3.04 -45.54
N LEU A 121 -14.75 3.91 -46.00
CA LEU A 121 -13.76 3.55 -46.99
C LEU A 121 -12.75 2.57 -46.39
N MET A 122 -12.58 1.44 -47.07
CA MET A 122 -11.41 0.59 -46.95
C MET A 122 -10.28 1.23 -47.74
N SER A 123 -9.07 1.35 -47.17
CA SER A 123 -7.90 1.62 -48.00
C SER A 123 -7.66 0.41 -48.91
N GLN A 124 -7.19 0.64 -50.15
CA GLN A 124 -7.01 -0.43 -51.15
C GLN A 124 -6.07 -1.57 -50.70
N GLN A 125 -5.29 -1.38 -49.64
CA GLN A 125 -4.32 -2.37 -49.13
C GLN A 125 -4.75 -3.07 -47.82
N GLN A 126 -5.88 -2.70 -47.21
CA GLN A 126 -6.22 -3.21 -45.89
C GLN A 126 -7.21 -4.38 -45.97
N THR A 127 -6.89 -5.48 -45.27
CA THR A 127 -7.82 -6.60 -45.14
C THR A 127 -9.06 -6.17 -44.36
N GLU A 128 -10.22 -6.75 -44.69
CA GLU A 128 -11.50 -6.44 -44.03
C GLU A 128 -11.42 -6.63 -42.52
N LYS A 129 -10.75 -7.70 -42.06
CA LYS A 129 -10.49 -7.97 -40.65
C LYS A 129 -9.68 -6.85 -39.97
N ALA A 130 -8.63 -6.34 -40.63
CA ALA A 130 -7.81 -5.26 -40.07
C ALA A 130 -8.59 -3.95 -39.97
N ALA A 131 -9.49 -3.67 -40.92
CA ALA A 131 -10.36 -2.51 -40.84
C ALA A 131 -11.40 -2.64 -39.71
N TYR A 132 -12.04 -3.80 -39.56
CA TYR A 132 -12.92 -4.06 -38.41
C TYR A 132 -12.19 -3.81 -37.09
N HIS A 133 -10.97 -4.35 -36.93
CA HIS A 133 -10.17 -4.12 -35.74
C HIS A 133 -9.93 -2.62 -35.48
N TYR A 134 -9.55 -1.87 -36.52
CA TYR A 134 -9.35 -0.42 -36.42
C TYR A 134 -10.64 0.29 -35.98
N TYR A 135 -11.78 0.04 -36.64
CA TYR A 135 -13.03 0.74 -36.34
C TYR A 135 -13.59 0.39 -34.96
N ILE A 136 -13.44 -0.88 -34.53
CA ILE A 136 -13.81 -1.31 -33.18
C ILE A 136 -12.94 -0.56 -32.17
N GLN A 137 -11.62 -0.50 -32.39
CA GLN A 137 -10.71 0.24 -31.52
C GLN A 137 -11.05 1.73 -31.46
N GLN A 138 -11.38 2.37 -32.60
CA GLN A 138 -11.78 3.77 -32.62
C GLN A 138 -13.10 4.01 -31.90
N SER A 139 -14.08 3.12 -32.05
CA SER A 139 -15.36 3.25 -31.34
C SER A 139 -15.19 3.17 -29.82
N ILE A 140 -14.39 2.22 -29.31
CA ILE A 140 -14.05 2.15 -27.88
C ILE A 140 -13.33 3.43 -27.45
N ARG A 141 -12.34 3.90 -28.23
CA ARG A 141 -11.62 5.14 -27.94
C ARG A 141 -12.56 6.35 -27.86
N ASN A 142 -13.52 6.46 -28.77
CA ASN A 142 -14.50 7.54 -28.75
C ASN A 142 -15.39 7.48 -27.51
N ILE A 143 -15.88 6.30 -27.14
CA ILE A 143 -16.70 6.10 -25.93
C ILE A 143 -15.91 6.47 -24.67
N LEU A 144 -14.68 5.94 -24.54
CA LEU A 144 -13.81 6.26 -23.41
C LEU A 144 -13.51 7.75 -23.33
N ARG A 145 -13.23 8.38 -24.48
CA ARG A 145 -13.00 9.83 -24.55
C ARG A 145 -14.24 10.59 -24.06
N ASP A 146 -15.43 10.24 -24.55
CA ASP A 146 -16.64 10.99 -24.21
C ASP A 146 -16.98 10.89 -22.72
N ILE A 147 -16.85 9.70 -22.13
CA ILE A 147 -17.14 9.46 -20.72
C ILE A 147 -16.08 10.10 -19.81
N LEU A 148 -14.80 9.97 -20.14
CA LEU A 148 -13.71 10.48 -19.30
C LEU A 148 -13.56 12.00 -19.40
N HIS A 149 -13.66 12.60 -20.60
CA HIS A 149 -13.54 14.05 -20.75
C HIS A 149 -14.71 14.81 -20.11
N LYS A 150 -15.89 14.19 -20.03
CA LYS A 150 -17.06 14.78 -19.36
C LYS A 150 -17.11 14.46 -17.86
N ASN A 151 -16.04 13.87 -17.30
CA ASN A 151 -15.93 13.48 -15.89
C ASN A 151 -17.12 12.64 -15.38
N ARG A 152 -17.69 11.79 -16.24
CA ARG A 152 -18.84 10.93 -15.90
C ARG A 152 -18.44 9.62 -15.23
N PHE A 153 -17.15 9.30 -15.24
CA PHE A 153 -16.61 8.05 -14.72
C PHE A 153 -17.00 7.79 -13.26
N ASP A 154 -16.85 8.80 -12.39
CA ASP A 154 -17.12 8.64 -10.96
C ASP A 154 -18.62 8.40 -10.69
N ILE A 155 -19.49 9.11 -11.42
CA ILE A 155 -20.95 8.94 -11.34
C ILE A 155 -21.37 7.54 -11.83
N ILE A 156 -20.76 7.06 -12.91
CA ILE A 156 -20.99 5.70 -13.41
C ILE A 156 -20.56 4.66 -12.38
N LYS A 157 -19.37 4.84 -11.77
CA LYS A 157 -18.84 3.95 -10.74
C LYS A 157 -19.71 3.93 -9.49
N GLU A 158 -20.19 5.09 -9.04
CA GLU A 158 -21.13 5.23 -7.94
C GLU A 158 -22.45 4.50 -8.25
N THR A 159 -23.02 4.73 -9.43
CA THR A 159 -24.25 4.08 -9.87
C THR A 159 -24.10 2.55 -9.92
N LEU A 160 -22.97 2.04 -10.41
CA LEU A 160 -22.68 0.60 -10.39
C LEU A 160 -22.54 0.06 -8.97
N SER A 161 -21.94 0.83 -8.06
CA SER A 161 -21.78 0.45 -6.66
C SER A 161 -23.11 0.41 -5.92
N SER A 162 -23.99 1.40 -6.13
CA SER A 162 -25.32 1.46 -5.50
C SER A 162 -26.26 0.35 -5.95
N ASN A 163 -26.02 -0.26 -7.11
CA ASN A 163 -26.83 -1.35 -7.65
C ASN A 163 -26.16 -2.72 -7.50
N ASP A 164 -25.03 -2.83 -6.78
CA ASP A 164 -24.23 -4.05 -6.62
C ASP A 164 -23.83 -4.72 -7.95
N LEU A 165 -23.61 -3.91 -8.99
CA LEU A 165 -23.25 -4.34 -10.34
C LEU A 165 -21.76 -4.20 -10.65
N LEU A 166 -20.91 -3.95 -9.65
CA LEU A 166 -19.47 -3.83 -9.86
C LEU A 166 -18.88 -5.16 -10.33
N PRO A 167 -18.11 -5.16 -11.44
CA PRO A 167 -17.46 -6.38 -11.89
C PRO A 167 -16.39 -6.83 -10.88
N PRO A 168 -16.14 -8.14 -10.75
CA PRO A 168 -15.03 -8.64 -9.97
C PRO A 168 -13.72 -8.11 -10.55
N GLN A 169 -12.85 -7.60 -9.68
CA GLN A 169 -11.58 -7.02 -10.10
C GLN A 169 -10.69 -8.10 -10.73
N LYS A 170 -10.38 -7.94 -12.02
CA LYS A 170 -9.48 -8.86 -12.73
C LYS A 170 -8.05 -8.73 -12.22
N GLU A 171 -7.28 -9.80 -12.41
CA GLU A 171 -5.88 -9.86 -11.97
C GLU A 171 -5.03 -8.73 -12.55
N VAL A 172 -5.25 -8.40 -13.83
CA VAL A 172 -4.57 -7.28 -14.51
C VAL A 172 -4.81 -5.95 -13.78
N MET A 173 -6.03 -5.71 -13.30
CA MET A 173 -6.38 -4.50 -12.56
C MET A 173 -5.68 -4.44 -11.20
N LYS A 174 -5.55 -5.59 -10.52
CA LYS A 174 -4.80 -5.67 -9.24
C LYS A 174 -3.33 -5.34 -9.46
N ILE A 175 -2.69 -6.03 -10.42
CA ILE A 175 -1.29 -5.81 -10.77
C ILE A 175 -1.04 -4.35 -11.13
N LEU A 176 -1.94 -3.73 -11.90
CA LEU A 176 -1.79 -2.33 -12.27
C LEU A 176 -1.88 -1.38 -11.07
N LYS A 177 -2.81 -1.61 -10.13
CA LYS A 177 -2.90 -0.80 -8.90
C LYS A 177 -1.66 -0.98 -8.03
N THR A 178 -1.18 -2.22 -7.88
CA THR A 178 0.07 -2.51 -7.18
C THR A 178 1.28 -1.84 -7.86
N LEU A 179 1.35 -1.85 -9.19
CA LEU A 179 2.41 -1.17 -9.93
C LEU A 179 2.35 0.35 -9.70
N ARG A 180 1.15 0.94 -9.68
CA ARG A 180 0.93 2.36 -9.42
C ARG A 180 1.33 2.74 -7.99
N GLU A 181 1.01 1.90 -7.01
CA GLU A 181 1.42 2.06 -5.60
C GLU A 181 2.94 1.96 -5.46
N SER A 182 3.57 0.93 -6.05
CA SER A 182 5.02 0.77 -6.04
C SER A 182 5.73 1.93 -6.75
N ALA A 183 5.22 2.39 -7.90
CA ALA A 183 5.76 3.56 -8.59
C ALA A 183 5.67 4.81 -7.71
N MET A 184 4.54 5.03 -7.02
CA MET A 184 4.38 6.14 -6.08
C MET A 184 5.42 6.08 -4.96
N GLU A 185 5.61 4.92 -4.35
CA GLU A 185 6.62 4.73 -3.31
C GLU A 185 8.02 5.11 -3.82
N ARG A 186 8.43 4.55 -4.98
CA ARG A 186 9.75 4.83 -5.58
C ARG A 186 9.94 6.29 -5.97
N PHE A 187 8.86 6.97 -6.33
CA PHE A 187 8.86 8.38 -6.68
C PHE A 187 8.91 9.31 -5.47
N LEU A 188 8.51 8.83 -4.30
CA LEU A 188 8.59 9.55 -3.05
C LEU A 188 9.92 9.31 -2.32
N THR A 189 10.61 8.19 -2.59
CA THR A 189 11.93 7.88 -2.06
C THR A 189 13.02 8.65 -2.80
N THR A 190 13.88 9.37 -2.06
CA THR A 190 15.08 9.98 -2.66
C THR A 190 16.25 8.99 -2.73
N PRO A 191 17.21 9.15 -3.66
CA PRO A 191 18.39 8.28 -3.72
C PRO A 191 19.24 8.27 -2.45
N ASN A 192 19.20 9.37 -1.68
CA ASN A 192 19.86 9.44 -0.38
C ASN A 192 19.09 8.65 0.68
N GLU A 193 17.76 8.76 0.72
CA GLU A 193 16.93 7.93 1.61
C GLU A 193 17.13 6.43 1.32
N GLU A 194 17.26 6.03 0.05
CA GLU A 194 17.54 4.64 -0.30
C GLU A 194 18.92 4.18 0.21
N ARG A 195 19.95 5.03 0.13
CA ARG A 195 21.29 4.74 0.66
C ARG A 195 21.32 4.66 2.19
N GLU A 196 20.66 5.61 2.86
CA GLU A 196 20.55 5.64 4.32
C GLU A 196 19.82 4.38 4.81
N LYS A 197 18.72 3.99 4.15
CA LYS A 197 18.02 2.72 4.44
C LYS A 197 18.92 1.49 4.32
N VAL A 198 19.73 1.42 3.26
CA VAL A 198 20.66 0.30 3.06
C VAL A 198 21.73 0.28 4.16
N GLU A 199 22.31 1.44 4.49
CA GLU A 199 23.32 1.56 5.53
C GLU A 199 22.77 1.16 6.91
N GLU A 200 21.58 1.66 7.26
CA GLU A 200 20.90 1.32 8.51
C GLU A 200 20.57 -0.18 8.60
N LEU A 201 20.09 -0.80 7.51
CA LEU A 201 19.85 -2.25 7.46
C LEU A 201 21.13 -3.06 7.64
N THR A 202 22.23 -2.64 7.01
CA THR A 202 23.53 -3.32 7.19
C THR A 202 24.02 -3.21 8.64
N ASN A 203 23.90 -2.03 9.25
CA ASN A 203 24.27 -1.82 10.65
C ASN A 203 23.41 -2.67 11.61
N LEU A 204 22.10 -2.71 11.40
CA LEU A 204 21.19 -3.56 12.18
C LEU A 204 21.55 -5.04 12.03
N ASN A 205 21.84 -5.49 10.81
CA ASN A 205 22.26 -6.86 10.55
C ASN A 205 23.58 -7.20 11.26
N ASP A 206 24.57 -6.32 11.22
CA ASP A 206 25.85 -6.51 11.90
C ASP A 206 25.69 -6.60 13.43
N ARG A 207 24.82 -5.74 13.98
CA ARG A 207 24.45 -5.79 15.41
C ARG A 207 23.73 -7.08 15.76
N LEU A 208 22.82 -7.56 14.91
CA LEU A 208 22.15 -8.85 15.11
C LEU A 208 23.14 -10.01 15.11
N ILE A 209 24.08 -10.06 14.15
CA ILE A 209 25.12 -11.08 14.08
C ILE A 209 26.01 -11.04 15.34
N SER A 210 26.40 -9.84 15.79
CA SER A 210 27.19 -9.70 17.02
C SER A 210 26.41 -10.14 18.26
N ASN A 211 25.13 -9.78 18.35
CA ASN A 211 24.27 -10.19 19.47
C ASN A 211 24.08 -11.70 19.48
N GLU A 212 23.84 -12.35 18.34
CA GLU A 212 23.79 -13.81 18.24
C GLU A 212 25.08 -14.47 18.71
N ARG A 213 26.24 -13.88 18.39
CA ARG A 213 27.54 -14.41 18.83
C ARG A 213 27.67 -14.34 20.35
N VAL A 214 27.26 -13.22 20.96
CA VAL A 214 27.28 -13.05 22.41
C VAL A 214 26.30 -14.01 23.09
N ILE A 215 25.08 -14.15 22.54
CA ILE A 215 24.07 -15.10 23.04
C ILE A 215 24.63 -16.53 23.02
N ARG A 216 25.19 -16.98 21.89
CA ARG A 216 25.79 -18.32 21.80
C ARG A 216 26.92 -18.55 22.80
N LYS A 217 27.75 -17.52 23.06
CA LYS A 217 28.82 -17.61 24.04
C LYS A 217 28.26 -17.74 25.47
N LEU A 218 27.26 -16.94 25.81
CA LEU A 218 26.60 -16.99 27.12
C LEU A 218 25.83 -18.29 27.32
N GLU A 219 25.16 -18.81 26.29
CA GLU A 219 24.50 -20.12 26.34
C GLU A 219 25.50 -21.24 26.60
N LYS A 220 26.68 -21.17 25.97
CA LYS A 220 27.76 -22.13 26.23
C LYS A 220 28.27 -22.04 27.66
N GLU A 221 28.59 -20.84 28.14
CA GLU A 221 29.07 -20.62 29.52
C GLU A 221 28.03 -21.06 30.55
N LEU A 222 26.74 -20.79 30.30
CA LEU A 222 25.64 -21.25 31.15
C LEU A 222 25.56 -22.78 31.16
N ASN A 223 25.66 -23.43 30.01
CA ASN A 223 25.61 -24.88 29.93
C ASN A 223 26.82 -25.54 30.62
N ASP A 224 28.02 -24.97 30.44
CA ASP A 224 29.24 -25.43 31.10
C ASP A 224 29.10 -25.28 32.64
N ALA A 225 28.55 -24.15 33.12
CA ALA A 225 28.30 -23.93 34.55
C ALA A 225 27.20 -24.84 35.14
N ILE A 226 26.15 -25.15 34.36
CA ILE A 226 25.13 -26.13 34.76
C ILE A 226 25.75 -27.53 34.86
N GLN A 227 26.57 -27.92 33.89
CA GLN A 227 27.28 -29.21 33.92
C GLN A 227 28.22 -29.30 35.11
N GLU A 228 29.01 -28.26 35.40
CA GLU A 228 29.89 -28.21 36.56
C GLU A 228 29.10 -28.39 37.86
N ARG A 229 28.03 -27.61 38.06
CA ARG A 229 27.14 -27.77 39.22
C ARG A 229 26.56 -29.18 39.31
N ASP A 230 26.07 -29.75 38.21
CA ASP A 230 25.46 -31.09 38.21
C ASP A 230 26.51 -32.19 38.49
N THR A 231 27.76 -32.00 38.07
CA THR A 231 28.88 -32.89 38.42
C THR A 231 29.33 -32.75 39.88
N GLU A 232 29.16 -31.59 40.49
CA GLU A 232 29.44 -31.37 41.92
C GLU A 232 28.32 -31.88 42.83
N VAL A 233 27.05 -31.75 42.42
CA VAL A 233 25.89 -32.25 43.17
C VAL A 233 25.74 -33.78 43.05
N GLY A 234 26.32 -34.39 42.01
CA GLY A 234 26.36 -35.84 41.81
C GLY A 234 27.49 -36.59 42.53
N LYS A 235 28.36 -35.87 43.27
CA LYS A 235 29.38 -36.45 44.17
C LYS A 235 28.87 -36.49 45.61
#